data_AF-A0AAE4A8I7-F1
#
_entry.id   AF-A0AAE4A8I7-F1
#
_cell.length_a   1.000
_cell.length_b   1.000
_cell.length_c   1.000
_cell.angle_alpha   90.00
_cell.angle_beta   90.00
_cell.angle_gamma   90.00
#
_symmetry.space_group_name_H-M   'P 1'
#
loop_
_entity.id
_entity.type
_entity.pdbx_description
1 polymer ?
#
loop_
_entity_poly.entity_id
_entity_poly.type
_entity_poly.pdbx_seq_one_letter_code
_entity_poly.pdbx_strand_id
1 'polypeptide(L)'
;MEPTDEQVRILRAARDGRLHSIGHWVIDGESRPERQALDGAKAAGWLTDAIVRGGWAYELSPDGRGALEAAESADPSAPPPPGPSAA
;
A
#
# COMPACT_ATOMS: atom_id res chain seq x y z
N MET A 1 2.31 -8.19 13.24
CA MET A 1 2.41 -8.98 12.01
C MET A 1 3.12 -8.10 11.01
N GLU A 2 4.29 -8.52 10.54
CA GLU A 2 5.07 -7.74 9.57
C GLU A 2 4.49 -7.98 8.15
N PRO A 3 4.36 -6.94 7.32
CA PRO A 3 3.91 -7.10 5.94
C PRO A 3 4.94 -7.86 5.11
N THR A 4 4.50 -8.73 4.22
CA THR A 4 5.39 -9.38 3.22
C THR A 4 5.85 -8.40 2.15
N ASP A 5 6.92 -8.69 1.42
CA ASP A 5 7.41 -7.84 0.32
C ASP A 5 6.32 -7.44 -0.68
N GLU A 6 5.43 -8.38 -1.01
CA GLU A 6 4.33 -8.12 -1.92
C GLU A 6 3.27 -7.21 -1.28
N GLN A 7 2.98 -7.37 0.01
CA GLN A 7 2.12 -6.45 0.75
C GLN A 7 2.74 -5.06 0.82
N VAL A 8 4.03 -4.94 1.10
CA VAL A 8 4.76 -3.65 1.09
C VAL A 8 4.63 -2.97 -0.27
N ARG A 9 4.77 -3.72 -1.37
CA ARG A 9 4.56 -3.19 -2.73
C ARG A 9 3.13 -2.68 -2.95
N ILE A 10 2.12 -3.41 -2.46
CA ILE A 10 0.72 -3.01 -2.53
C ILE A 10 0.47 -1.73 -1.72
N LEU A 11 0.96 -1.66 -0.48
CA LEU A 11 0.83 -0.49 0.39
C LEU A 11 1.49 0.74 -0.23
N ARG A 12 2.68 0.57 -0.83
CA ARG A 12 3.35 1.66 -1.56
C ARG A 12 2.54 2.11 -2.78
N ALA A 13 1.99 1.17 -3.55
CA ALA A 13 1.12 1.51 -4.68
C ALA A 13 -0.17 2.24 -4.25
N ALA A 14 -0.77 1.85 -3.12
CA ALA A 14 -1.91 2.53 -2.53
C ALA A 14 -1.55 3.96 -2.09
N ARG A 15 -0.40 4.14 -1.42
CA ARG A 15 0.13 5.46 -1.00
C ARG A 15 0.27 6.44 -2.17
N ASP A 16 0.79 5.95 -3.29
CA ASP A 16 1.02 6.74 -4.50
C ASP A 16 -0.25 6.86 -5.38
N GLY A 17 -1.38 6.29 -4.99
CA GLY A 17 -2.62 6.29 -5.79
C GLY A 17 -2.52 5.48 -7.09
N ARG A 18 -1.56 4.55 -7.16
CA ARG A 18 -1.30 3.65 -8.30
C ARG A 18 -2.02 2.31 -8.19
N LEU A 19 -2.79 2.11 -7.11
CA LEU A 19 -3.55 0.89 -6.85
C LEU A 19 -5.04 1.13 -7.09
N HIS A 20 -5.58 0.48 -8.11
CA HIS A 20 -6.98 0.62 -8.52
C HIS A 20 -7.61 -0.71 -8.93
N SER A 21 -8.93 -0.80 -8.85
CA SER A 21 -9.72 -1.98 -9.15
C SER A 21 -10.70 -1.73 -10.29
N ILE A 22 -10.55 -2.50 -11.36
CA ILE A 22 -11.45 -2.52 -12.52
C ILE A 22 -11.78 -3.98 -12.87
N GLY A 23 -12.35 -4.71 -11.91
CA GLY A 23 -12.58 -6.17 -11.97
C GLY A 23 -11.33 -7.00 -11.61
N HIS A 24 -10.16 -6.52 -12.01
CA HIS A 24 -8.85 -6.93 -11.50
C HIS A 24 -8.20 -5.74 -10.78
N TRP A 25 -7.29 -6.04 -9.84
CA TRP A 25 -6.48 -4.98 -9.25
C TRP A 25 -5.25 -4.75 -10.12
N VAL A 26 -4.89 -3.49 -10.26
CA VAL A 26 -3.78 -3.02 -11.09
C VAL A 26 -2.80 -2.30 -10.20
N ILE A 27 -1.51 -2.65 -10.28
CA ILE A 27 -0.41 -1.91 -9.67
C ILE A 27 0.55 -1.52 -10.77
N ASP A 28 0.88 -0.22 -10.84
CA ASP A 28 1.87 0.29 -11.77
C ASP A 28 1.55 -0.01 -13.24
N GLY A 29 0.26 -0.13 -13.58
CA GLY A 29 -0.21 -0.50 -14.91
C GLY A 29 -0.20 -2.01 -15.22
N GLU A 30 0.26 -2.85 -14.30
CA GLU A 30 0.21 -4.31 -14.43
C GLU A 30 -1.04 -4.88 -13.75
N SER A 31 -1.87 -5.60 -14.51
CA SER A 31 -2.99 -6.38 -13.96
C SER A 31 -2.45 -7.60 -13.23
N ARG A 32 -2.81 -7.75 -11.95
CA ARG A 32 -2.38 -8.89 -11.13
C ARG A 32 -3.59 -9.74 -10.74
N PRO A 33 -3.60 -11.04 -11.06
CA PRO A 33 -4.69 -11.93 -10.69
C PRO A 33 -4.64 -12.37 -9.22
N GLU A 34 -3.46 -12.39 -8.60
CA GLU A 34 -3.25 -12.88 -7.23
C GLU A 34 -3.81 -11.90 -6.21
N ARG A 35 -4.93 -12.26 -5.56
CA ARG A 35 -5.54 -11.43 -4.51
C ARG A 35 -4.99 -11.71 -3.11
N GLN A 36 -4.14 -12.72 -2.89
CA GLN A 36 -3.76 -13.14 -1.54
C GLN A 36 -3.08 -12.04 -0.72
N ALA A 37 -2.09 -11.35 -1.30
CA ALA A 37 -1.41 -10.26 -0.61
C ALA A 37 -2.33 -9.05 -0.38
N LEU A 38 -3.19 -8.73 -1.36
CA LEU A 38 -4.18 -7.65 -1.25
C LEU A 38 -5.24 -7.96 -0.18
N ASP A 39 -5.76 -9.18 -0.20
CA ASP A 39 -6.77 -9.66 0.74
C ASP A 39 -6.19 -9.72 2.15
N GLY A 40 -4.95 -10.20 2.31
CA GLY A 40 -4.23 -10.15 3.57
C GLY A 40 -4.03 -8.72 4.09
N ALA A 41 -3.66 -7.78 3.22
CA ALA A 41 -3.51 -6.37 3.59
C ALA A 41 -4.86 -5.74 3.99
N LYS A 42 -5.96 -6.09 3.29
CA LYS A 42 -7.32 -5.66 3.65
C LYS A 42 -7.79 -6.29 4.96
N ALA A 43 -7.56 -7.58 5.16
CA ALA A 43 -7.93 -8.30 6.38
C ALA A 43 -7.17 -7.78 7.60
N ALA A 44 -5.92 -7.33 7.40
CA ALA A 44 -5.12 -6.66 8.42
C ALA A 44 -5.56 -5.19 8.68
N GLY A 45 -6.52 -4.67 7.91
CA GLY A 45 -7.00 -3.29 8.05
C GLY A 45 -6.05 -2.23 7.48
N TRP A 46 -5.04 -2.63 6.70
CA TRP A 46 -4.03 -1.71 6.16
C TRP A 46 -4.51 -0.92 4.94
N LEU A 47 -5.54 -1.42 4.26
CA LEU A 47 -6.13 -0.78 3.09
C LEU A 47 -7.62 -0.55 3.29
N THR A 48 -8.09 0.59 2.82
CA THR A 48 -9.52 0.90 2.72
C THR A 48 -9.92 0.91 1.25
N ASP A 49 -11.16 0.54 0.98
CA ASP A 49 -11.77 0.88 -0.30
C ASP A 49 -12.03 2.38 -0.40
N ALA A 50 -11.80 2.92 -1.60
CA ALA A 50 -12.02 4.32 -1.93
C ALA A 50 -12.56 4.44 -3.36
N ILE A 51 -13.17 5.58 -3.68
CA ILE A 51 -13.59 5.88 -5.04
C ILE A 51 -12.82 7.09 -5.53
N VAL A 52 -11.91 6.87 -6.48
CA VAL A 52 -11.08 7.92 -7.07
C VAL A 52 -11.46 8.08 -8.54
N ARG A 53 -11.80 9.32 -8.93
CA ARG A 53 -12.19 9.68 -10.32
C ARG A 53 -13.28 8.78 -10.92
N GLY A 54 -14.21 8.29 -10.10
CA GLY A 54 -15.31 7.44 -10.54
C GLY A 54 -14.95 5.95 -10.71
N GLY A 55 -13.74 5.53 -10.31
CA GLY A 55 -13.32 4.13 -10.26
C GLY A 55 -13.03 3.66 -8.83
N TRP A 56 -13.07 2.35 -8.61
CA TRP A 56 -12.65 1.76 -7.35
C TRP A 56 -11.13 1.89 -7.20
N ALA A 57 -10.70 2.44 -6.08
CA ALA A 57 -9.31 2.56 -5.69
C ALA A 57 -9.13 1.99 -4.28
N TYR A 58 -7.88 1.86 -3.87
CA TYR A 58 -7.55 1.48 -2.51
C TYR A 58 -6.67 2.57 -1.91
N GLU A 59 -7.06 3.02 -0.73
CA GLU A 59 -6.30 4.00 0.05
C GLU A 59 -5.61 3.35 1.24
N LEU A 60 -4.54 3.97 1.69
CA LEU A 60 -3.74 3.49 2.79
C LEU A 60 -4.39 3.92 4.12
N SER A 61 -4.71 2.95 4.97
CA SER A 61 -5.17 3.20 6.34
C SER A 61 -4.03 3.73 7.23
N PRO A 62 -4.34 4.36 8.38
CA PRO A 62 -3.33 4.71 9.38
C PRO A 62 -2.47 3.51 9.81
N ASP A 63 -3.09 2.36 10.06
CA ASP A 63 -2.38 1.11 10.37
C ASP A 63 -1.48 0.63 9.23
N GLY A 64 -1.96 0.72 7.99
CA GLY A 64 -1.18 0.34 6.81
C GLY A 64 0.02 1.26 6.57
N ARG A 65 -0.12 2.55 6.91
CA ARG A 65 0.97 3.51 6.89
C ARG A 65 2.04 3.15 7.92
N GLY A 66 1.64 2.83 9.15
CA GLY A 66 2.58 2.36 10.17
C GLY A 66 3.29 1.07 9.77
N ALA A 67 2.58 0.11 9.18
CA ALA A 67 3.17 -1.13 8.69
C ALA A 67 4.16 -0.90 7.53
N LEU A 68 3.81 -0.02 6.58
CA LEU A 68 4.70 0.37 5.50
C LEU A 68 5.95 1.08 6.02
N GLU A 69 5.80 2.06 6.92
CA GLU A 69 6.93 2.78 7.51
C GLU A 69 7.86 1.87 8.31
N ALA A 70 7.31 0.90 9.05
CA ALA A 70 8.09 -0.10 9.77
C ALA A 70 8.88 -1.00 8.80
N ALA A 71 8.25 -1.44 7.70
CA ALA A 71 8.90 -2.25 6.67
C ALA A 71 9.98 -1.46 5.91
N GLU A 72 9.71 -0.20 5.56
CA GLU A 72 10.67 0.69 4.91
C GLU A 72 11.83 1.03 5.86
N SER A 73 11.60 1.15 7.17
CA SER A 73 12.66 1.37 8.16
C SER A 73 13.51 0.13 8.42
N ALA A 74 12.95 -1.07 8.23
CA ALA A 74 13.68 -2.33 8.32
C ALA A 74 14.51 -2.61 7.04
N ASP A 75 14.15 -2.00 5.91
CA ASP A 75 14.89 -2.07 4.66
C ASP A 75 15.97 -0.97 4.59
N PRO A 76 17.26 -1.29 4.69
CA PRO A 76 18.33 -0.28 4.72
C PRO A 76 18.54 0.46 3.39
N SER A 77 17.79 0.12 2.32
CA SER A 77 17.83 0.82 1.03
C SER A 77 16.67 1.83 0.83
N ALA A 78 15.70 1.90 1.74
CA ALA A 78 14.65 2.91 1.65
C ALA A 78 15.21 4.30 2.02
N PRO A 79 14.90 5.36 1.26
CA PRO A 79 15.27 6.72 1.68
C PRO A 79 14.62 6.99 3.04
N PRO A 80 15.35 7.60 4.00
CA PRO A 80 14.78 7.88 5.32
C PRO A 80 13.51 8.72 5.16
N PRO A 81 12.48 8.52 6.01
CA PRO A 81 11.34 9.42 6.01
C PRO A 81 11.86 10.86 6.18
N PRO A 82 11.23 11.87 5.57
CA PRO A 82 11.62 13.25 5.81
C PRO A 82 11.53 13.47 7.32
N GLY A 83 12.69 13.58 7.97
CA GLY A 83 12.77 13.82 9.40
C GLY A 83 11.94 15.06 9.74
N PRO A 84 11.45 15.19 10.98
CA PRO A 84 10.72 16.38 11.38
C PRO A 84 11.60 17.58 11.01
N SER A 85 11.11 18.43 10.09
CA SER A 85 11.73 19.72 9.82
C SER A 85 11.75 20.46 11.15
N ALA A 86 12.91 20.47 11.79
CA ALA A 86 13.17 21.29 12.95
C ALA A 86 13.11 22.73 12.46
N ALA A 87 11.99 23.39 12.78
CA ALA A 87 11.85 24.84 12.72
C ALA A 87 12.37 25.46 14.03
#